data_AF-A0A497CKZ3-F1
#
_entry.id   AF-A0A497CKZ3-F1
#
_cell.length_a   1.000
_cell.length_b   1.000
_cell.length_c   1.000
_cell.angle_alpha   90.00
_cell.angle_beta   90.00
_cell.angle_gamma   90.00
#
_symmetry.space_group_name_H-M   'P 1'
#
loop_
_entity.id
_entity.type
_entity.pdbx_description
1 polymer ?
#
loop_
_entity_poly.entity_id
_entity_poly.type
_entity_poly.pdbx_seq_one_letter_code
_entity_poly.pdbx_strand_id
1 'polypeptide(L)'
;MKILKPLLLNIIITLLLSGCGSVKILSTPIENIDNTPIKINELSEIEKQIWSHLDLVNDTIPGMSINRAYNEIIKGKKGKTVIVAVIDSGIDIDHEDLDDVIWVNKKEIPNNGKDDDNNGYVDDINGWNFLGDAYDEQMEFVRLLASGNTTHPDYKRAQIEYDKEYKKFSNYKTQYKQIIQQLNDSDKAVSSYLKKADYTKEDLNEIKTEDKELVYHVWIIKQYLGNGFNSTKDFLISLNDDLKQINERLNFHLNKEFKGRKTGDNPDDFSQKVYGNANVKPVKKDESHGTHVAGIIAAERNNGLGVNGVAKNVKIMVIRNTPNGDEYDKDVALGIRYAVDNGAKIINMSFGKYYSPHSNWVMDAIAYAGQHDVLIIHGAGNESLDLDKKANYPTDQVNNGKEVSNTFLNVGATVPKYGSGLVADYSNYGKINVDVFAPGSKIYSTFPENEYNSINGTSMAAPAVAGIAALIRSYYPNLSAAQVKQVLMNSGLPIKAKVLIGKDLNTAKPFEDLSKSAKLVNAYNALIMADHLSKTKIAP
;
A
#
# COMPACT_ATOMS: atom_id res chain seq x y z
N MET A 1 54.00 60.28 -25.53
CA MET A 1 52.68 60.12 -24.88
C MET A 1 51.85 59.17 -25.75
N LYS A 2 51.41 58.02 -25.19
CA LYS A 2 50.48 57.00 -25.75
C LYS A 2 50.98 56.22 -27.00
N ILE A 3 51.48 54.97 -26.86
CA ILE A 3 50.80 53.66 -26.68
C ILE A 3 50.08 53.20 -27.96
N LEU A 4 50.57 52.13 -28.60
CA LEU A 4 49.82 50.88 -28.90
C LEU A 4 50.74 49.78 -29.46
N LYS A 5 50.53 48.57 -28.92
CA LYS A 5 51.34 47.34 -29.00
C LYS A 5 51.10 46.53 -30.29
N PRO A 6 52.02 45.62 -30.68
CA PRO A 6 51.75 44.58 -31.66
C PRO A 6 50.97 43.41 -31.04
N LEU A 7 50.06 42.86 -31.82
CA LEU A 7 49.25 41.67 -31.54
C LEU A 7 50.16 40.42 -31.57
N LEU A 8 50.33 39.74 -30.44
CA LEU A 8 50.99 38.44 -30.36
C LEU A 8 49.94 37.41 -29.92
N LEU A 9 49.60 36.54 -30.88
CA LEU A 9 48.68 35.42 -30.77
C LEU A 9 49.38 34.30 -29.98
N ASN A 10 48.94 34.05 -28.74
CA ASN A 10 49.28 32.83 -28.01
C ASN A 10 48.01 31.98 -27.89
N ILE A 11 47.93 30.92 -28.70
CA ILE A 11 46.92 29.87 -28.57
C ILE A 11 47.41 28.94 -27.46
N ILE A 12 46.79 29.04 -26.28
CA ILE A 12 46.91 28.01 -25.23
C ILE A 12 45.78 27.00 -25.47
N ILE A 13 46.14 25.82 -25.98
CA ILE A 13 45.25 24.66 -25.99
C ILE A 13 45.30 24.05 -24.58
N THR A 14 44.31 24.39 -23.76
CA THR A 14 44.08 23.70 -22.48
C THR A 14 43.28 22.43 -22.77
N LEU A 15 43.94 21.27 -22.82
CA LEU A 15 43.26 19.98 -22.75
C LEU A 15 42.66 19.84 -21.33
N LEU A 16 41.38 20.15 -21.18
CA LEU A 16 40.58 19.73 -20.03
C LEU A 16 40.24 18.25 -20.22
N LEU A 17 41.02 17.38 -19.58
CA LEU A 17 40.61 16.01 -19.31
C LEU A 17 39.46 16.05 -18.28
N SER A 18 38.23 16.12 -18.76
CA SER A 18 37.04 15.84 -17.96
C SER A 18 36.95 14.34 -17.68
N GLY A 19 37.74 13.88 -16.70
CA GLY A 19 37.52 12.59 -16.08
C GLY A 19 36.20 12.63 -15.32
N CYS A 20 35.16 11.98 -15.84
CA CYS A 20 33.96 11.62 -15.07
C CYS A 20 34.33 10.58 -14.00
N GLY A 21 35.03 11.00 -12.95
CA GLY A 21 35.15 10.22 -11.73
C GLY A 21 33.83 10.31 -10.97
N SER A 22 33.10 9.19 -10.87
CA SER A 22 31.95 9.08 -9.97
C SER A 22 32.40 9.42 -8.55
N VAL A 23 31.87 10.50 -7.97
CA VAL A 23 32.17 10.90 -6.59
C VAL A 23 31.86 9.71 -5.67
N LYS A 24 32.84 9.29 -4.87
CA LYS A 24 32.68 8.21 -3.90
C LYS A 24 31.72 8.67 -2.80
N ILE A 25 30.70 7.87 -2.49
CA ILE A 25 29.91 8.11 -1.27
C ILE A 25 30.85 7.87 -0.08
N LEU A 26 31.09 8.90 0.72
CA LEU A 26 31.90 8.84 1.95
C LEU A 26 31.07 8.55 3.20
N SER A 27 29.79 8.21 3.02
CA SER A 27 28.82 7.96 4.09
C SER A 27 29.01 6.59 4.74
N THR A 28 28.88 6.54 6.07
CA THR A 28 28.84 5.30 6.85
C THR A 28 27.39 4.80 7.03
N PRO A 29 27.12 3.50 6.84
CA PRO A 29 25.82 2.90 7.17
C PRO A 29 25.45 3.07 8.65
N ILE A 30 24.15 3.04 8.93
CA ILE A 30 23.60 2.98 10.30
C ILE A 30 23.61 1.51 10.74
N GLU A 31 24.28 1.19 11.86
CA GLU A 31 24.49 -0.20 12.31
C GLU A 31 23.93 -0.53 13.70
N ASN A 32 23.75 0.46 14.60
CA ASN A 32 23.32 0.23 15.98
C ASN A 32 22.16 1.15 16.38
N ILE A 33 20.95 0.59 16.47
CA ILE A 33 19.71 1.32 16.82
C ILE A 33 19.06 0.85 18.13
N ASP A 34 19.51 -0.26 18.71
CA ASP A 34 18.89 -0.80 19.93
C ASP A 34 19.14 0.07 21.18
N ASN A 35 20.16 0.92 21.13
CA ASN A 35 20.47 1.90 22.18
C ASN A 35 19.90 3.30 21.88
N THR A 36 19.13 3.46 20.80
CA THR A 36 18.58 4.76 20.40
C THR A 36 17.50 5.21 21.39
N PRO A 37 17.49 6.49 21.81
CA PRO A 37 16.45 7.02 22.69
C PRO A 37 15.06 6.82 22.10
N ILE A 38 14.12 6.36 22.94
CA ILE A 38 12.73 6.21 22.55
C ILE A 38 12.07 7.58 22.56
N LYS A 39 11.41 7.95 21.45
CA LYS A 39 10.47 9.08 21.46
C LYS A 39 9.27 8.73 22.33
N ILE A 40 9.14 9.40 23.46
CA ILE A 40 8.03 9.20 24.41
C ILE A 40 6.89 10.21 24.25
N ASN A 41 7.15 11.34 23.59
CA ASN A 41 6.15 12.36 23.33
C ASN A 41 5.30 11.99 22.11
N GLU A 42 4.04 12.45 22.10
CA GLU A 42 3.21 12.37 20.90
C GLU A 42 3.87 13.09 19.73
N LEU A 43 3.64 12.57 18.53
CA LEU A 43 4.09 13.21 17.30
C LEU A 43 3.31 14.51 17.08
N SER A 44 4.00 15.56 16.65
CA SER A 44 3.33 16.74 16.09
C SER A 44 2.57 16.38 14.80
N GLU A 45 1.62 17.22 14.37
CA GLU A 45 0.84 16.97 13.15
C GLU A 45 1.74 16.81 11.91
N ILE A 46 2.78 17.63 11.79
CA ILE A 46 3.77 17.51 10.71
C ILE A 46 4.47 16.15 10.79
N GLU A 47 4.93 15.75 11.98
CA GLU A 47 5.59 14.45 12.15
C GLU A 47 4.65 13.30 11.84
N LYS A 48 3.36 13.35 12.21
CA LYS A 48 2.37 12.34 11.84
C LYS A 48 2.25 12.19 10.32
N GLN A 49 2.32 13.29 9.58
CA GLN A 49 2.21 13.27 8.12
C GLN A 49 3.48 12.73 7.43
N ILE A 50 4.67 12.94 8.01
CA ILE A 50 5.95 12.61 7.35
C ILE A 50 6.76 11.51 8.04
N TRP A 51 6.25 10.85 9.08
CA TRP A 51 7.05 9.98 9.95
C TRP A 51 7.79 8.86 9.19
N SER A 52 7.18 8.33 8.11
CA SER A 52 7.78 7.29 7.27
C SER A 52 9.06 7.76 6.56
N HIS A 53 9.25 9.07 6.41
CA HIS A 53 10.41 9.69 5.78
C HIS A 53 11.54 10.04 6.77
N LEU A 54 11.24 10.04 8.06
CA LEU A 54 12.17 10.38 9.14
C LEU A 54 13.15 9.24 9.44
N ASP A 55 14.06 9.45 10.39
CA ASP A 55 15.03 8.44 10.81
C ASP A 55 15.24 8.32 12.33
N LEU A 56 15.61 7.12 12.77
CA LEU A 56 15.82 6.84 14.20
C LEU A 56 16.96 7.64 14.81
N VAL A 57 18.00 7.97 14.03
CA VAL A 57 19.23 8.55 14.55
C VAL A 57 19.04 10.05 14.81
N ASN A 58 18.42 10.76 13.89
CA ASN A 58 18.24 12.21 13.93
C ASN A 58 16.89 12.61 14.53
N ASP A 59 15.83 11.84 14.24
CA ASP A 59 14.45 12.22 14.58
C ASP A 59 13.85 11.36 15.70
N THR A 60 14.55 10.30 16.14
CA THR A 60 14.07 9.29 17.12
C THR A 60 12.82 8.53 16.68
N ILE A 61 12.49 8.56 15.38
CA ILE A 61 11.29 7.97 14.78
C ILE A 61 11.69 6.84 13.82
N PRO A 62 11.05 5.65 13.87
CA PRO A 62 11.37 4.49 13.03
C PRO A 62 10.89 4.61 11.57
N GLY A 63 11.21 5.72 10.91
CA GLY A 63 11.04 5.87 9.47
C GLY A 63 12.17 5.22 8.65
N MET A 64 12.14 5.42 7.33
CA MET A 64 13.06 4.78 6.39
C MET A 64 14.27 5.65 6.01
N SER A 65 14.52 6.76 6.69
CA SER A 65 15.59 7.72 6.36
C SER A 65 15.50 8.30 4.94
N ILE A 66 14.29 8.52 4.43
CA ILE A 66 14.08 9.10 3.09
C ILE A 66 14.61 10.53 3.02
N ASN A 67 14.26 11.37 3.99
CA ASN A 67 14.69 12.78 3.99
C ASN A 67 16.22 12.90 4.03
N ARG A 68 16.85 12.07 4.87
CA ARG A 68 18.31 11.98 4.96
C ARG A 68 18.96 11.51 3.66
N ALA A 69 18.40 10.48 3.01
CA ALA A 69 18.86 9.99 1.72
C ALA A 69 18.83 11.09 0.64
N TYR A 70 17.75 11.88 0.58
CA TYR A 70 17.66 13.02 -0.34
C TYR A 70 18.71 14.10 -0.05
N ASN A 71 18.89 14.45 1.22
CA ASN A 71 19.76 15.54 1.64
C ASN A 71 21.25 15.22 1.51
N GLU A 72 21.66 13.98 1.83
CA GLU A 72 23.07 13.61 1.94
C GLU A 72 23.60 12.80 0.74
N ILE A 73 22.77 11.96 0.13
CA ILE A 73 23.23 11.03 -0.93
C ILE A 73 22.78 11.47 -2.32
N ILE A 74 21.52 11.86 -2.47
CA ILE A 74 20.91 12.16 -3.77
C ILE A 74 21.14 13.62 -4.18
N LYS A 75 21.37 14.53 -3.23
CA LYS A 75 21.52 15.97 -3.50
C LYS A 75 22.50 16.24 -4.64
N GLY A 76 22.04 16.93 -5.68
CA GLY A 76 22.82 17.27 -6.86
C GLY A 76 23.04 16.13 -7.87
N LYS A 77 22.54 14.91 -7.61
CA LYS A 77 22.60 13.79 -8.55
C LYS A 77 21.39 13.79 -9.48
N LYS A 78 21.61 13.36 -10.73
CA LYS A 78 20.55 13.10 -11.71
C LYS A 78 20.28 11.60 -11.78
N GLY A 79 19.02 11.22 -11.64
CA GLY A 79 18.58 9.83 -11.82
C GLY A 79 17.88 9.62 -13.15
N LYS A 80 17.61 8.36 -13.48
CA LYS A 80 16.79 7.93 -14.62
C LYS A 80 15.34 7.75 -14.17
N THR A 81 14.40 8.04 -15.07
CA THR A 81 12.99 7.75 -14.83
C THR A 81 12.76 6.24 -14.78
N VAL A 82 12.08 5.78 -13.75
CA VAL A 82 11.71 4.37 -13.55
C VAL A 82 10.20 4.24 -13.68
N ILE A 83 9.73 3.26 -14.45
CA ILE A 83 8.30 2.92 -14.52
C ILE A 83 7.99 1.95 -13.38
N VAL A 84 7.02 2.32 -12.54
CA VAL A 84 6.48 1.48 -11.47
C VAL A 84 5.02 1.19 -11.82
N ALA A 85 4.67 -0.08 -11.98
CA ALA A 85 3.28 -0.47 -12.14
C ALA A 85 2.63 -0.61 -10.75
N VAL A 86 1.45 -0.04 -10.59
CA VAL A 86 0.60 -0.22 -9.41
C VAL A 86 -0.60 -1.04 -9.84
N ILE A 87 -0.63 -2.29 -9.38
CA ILE A 87 -1.75 -3.20 -9.60
C ILE A 87 -2.67 -3.06 -8.39
N ASP A 88 -3.85 -2.47 -8.57
CA ASP A 88 -4.75 -2.09 -7.47
C ASP A 88 -6.20 -1.86 -7.95
N SER A 89 -6.97 -1.06 -7.20
CA SER A 89 -8.37 -0.69 -7.38
C SER A 89 -8.61 0.44 -8.37
N GLY A 90 -7.55 1.06 -8.87
CA GLY A 90 -7.62 2.25 -9.73
C GLY A 90 -6.97 3.46 -9.07
N ILE A 91 -6.59 4.44 -9.88
CA ILE A 91 -5.86 5.62 -9.42
C ILE A 91 -6.56 6.86 -9.99
N ASP A 92 -6.78 7.87 -9.14
CA ASP A 92 -7.19 9.18 -9.59
C ASP A 92 -6.01 9.87 -10.29
N ILE A 93 -5.86 9.59 -11.58
CA ILE A 93 -4.76 10.09 -12.41
C ILE A 93 -4.79 11.61 -12.64
N ASP A 94 -5.88 12.28 -12.25
CA ASP A 94 -6.05 13.74 -12.35
C ASP A 94 -5.76 14.44 -11.01
N HIS A 95 -5.28 13.70 -10.00
CA HIS A 95 -4.96 14.26 -8.69
C HIS A 95 -3.79 15.25 -8.79
N GLU A 96 -3.91 16.42 -8.15
CA GLU A 96 -2.95 17.56 -8.22
C GLU A 96 -1.51 17.28 -7.74
N ASP A 97 -1.31 16.11 -7.15
CA ASP A 97 -0.05 15.65 -6.57
C ASP A 97 0.48 14.40 -7.30
N LEU A 98 -0.22 13.95 -8.35
CA LEU A 98 0.07 12.76 -9.14
C LEU A 98 0.11 13.01 -10.65
N ASP A 99 -0.51 14.06 -11.17
CA ASP A 99 -0.73 14.29 -12.60
C ASP A 99 0.58 14.32 -13.41
N ASP A 100 1.66 14.91 -12.87
CA ASP A 100 2.98 14.92 -13.52
C ASP A 100 3.80 13.65 -13.27
N VAL A 101 3.28 12.65 -12.57
CA VAL A 101 3.95 11.35 -12.34
C VAL A 101 3.20 10.14 -12.91
N ILE A 102 2.08 10.32 -13.60
CA ILE A 102 1.42 9.23 -14.32
C ILE A 102 2.21 8.84 -15.58
N TRP A 103 2.33 7.53 -15.82
CA TRP A 103 2.92 6.96 -17.03
C TRP A 103 1.98 7.18 -18.22
N VAL A 104 2.56 7.43 -19.39
CA VAL A 104 1.83 7.59 -20.64
C VAL A 104 2.40 6.62 -21.66
N ASN A 105 1.56 5.74 -22.21
CA ASN A 105 1.90 4.93 -23.37
C ASN A 105 2.05 5.84 -24.59
N LYS A 106 3.29 6.21 -24.92
CA LYS A 106 3.59 7.10 -26.05
C LYS A 106 3.37 6.45 -27.42
N LYS A 107 3.06 5.15 -27.45
CA LYS A 107 2.79 4.42 -28.69
C LYS A 107 1.31 4.48 -29.08
N GLU A 108 0.43 4.86 -28.15
CA GLU A 108 -1.00 5.05 -28.39
C GLU A 108 -1.35 6.49 -28.76
N ILE A 109 -2.41 6.66 -29.55
CA ILE A 109 -3.06 7.94 -29.83
C ILE A 109 -4.33 8.01 -28.97
N PRO A 110 -4.41 8.92 -27.98
CA PRO A 110 -5.54 8.98 -27.05
C PRO A 110 -6.91 9.07 -27.72
N ASN A 111 -7.82 8.17 -27.32
CA ASN A 111 -9.25 8.17 -27.64
C ASN A 111 -9.55 8.01 -29.14
N ASN A 112 -8.73 7.24 -29.87
CA ASN A 112 -8.97 6.99 -31.29
C ASN A 112 -9.74 5.67 -31.54
N GLY A 113 -9.98 4.87 -30.48
CA GLY A 113 -10.70 3.60 -30.53
C GLY A 113 -9.89 2.47 -31.15
N LYS A 114 -8.56 2.57 -31.17
CA LYS A 114 -7.64 1.59 -31.76
C LYS A 114 -6.55 1.21 -30.77
N ASP A 115 -5.96 0.05 -31.04
CA ASP A 115 -4.74 -0.42 -30.43
C ASP A 115 -3.62 -0.07 -31.42
N ASP A 116 -3.01 1.12 -31.24
CA ASP A 116 -2.04 1.66 -32.18
C ASP A 116 -0.69 0.94 -32.09
N ASP A 117 -0.35 0.42 -30.91
CA ASP A 117 0.90 -0.29 -30.66
C ASP A 117 0.83 -1.81 -30.87
N ASN A 118 -0.38 -2.33 -31.12
CA ASN A 118 -0.72 -3.73 -31.36
C ASN A 118 -0.37 -4.66 -30.18
N ASN A 119 -0.47 -4.16 -28.94
CA ASN A 119 -0.24 -4.94 -27.73
C ASN A 119 -1.49 -5.71 -27.24
N GLY A 120 -2.64 -5.48 -27.88
CA GLY A 120 -3.95 -6.07 -27.59
C GLY A 120 -4.89 -5.15 -26.80
N TYR A 121 -4.43 -4.00 -26.31
CA TYR A 121 -5.14 -3.15 -25.37
C TYR A 121 -5.46 -1.78 -25.99
N VAL A 122 -6.70 -1.65 -26.47
CA VAL A 122 -7.18 -0.43 -27.15
C VAL A 122 -7.13 0.79 -26.22
N ASP A 123 -6.45 1.86 -26.67
CA ASP A 123 -6.34 3.15 -25.96
C ASP A 123 -5.77 3.04 -24.52
N ASP A 124 -4.80 2.14 -24.25
CA ASP A 124 -4.20 1.91 -22.92
C ASP A 124 -3.25 3.03 -22.41
N ILE A 125 -3.66 4.29 -22.55
CA ILE A 125 -2.84 5.50 -22.38
C ILE A 125 -2.11 5.56 -21.04
N ASN A 126 -2.76 5.22 -19.94
CA ASN A 126 -2.17 5.29 -18.59
C ASN A 126 -2.01 3.93 -17.92
N GLY A 127 -2.30 2.86 -18.67
CA GLY A 127 -2.40 1.51 -18.16
C GLY A 127 -3.72 0.86 -18.54
N TRP A 128 -4.12 -0.19 -17.80
CA TRP A 128 -5.25 -1.03 -18.19
C TRP A 128 -6.17 -1.39 -17.03
N ASN A 129 -7.47 -1.50 -17.30
CA ASN A 129 -8.49 -1.92 -16.35
C ASN A 129 -9.09 -3.29 -16.73
N PHE A 130 -8.67 -4.32 -15.99
CA PHE A 130 -9.17 -5.69 -16.11
C PHE A 130 -10.56 -5.89 -15.49
N LEU A 131 -11.08 -4.95 -14.70
CA LEU A 131 -12.43 -5.03 -14.13
C LEU A 131 -13.52 -4.62 -15.11
N GLY A 132 -13.18 -3.87 -16.16
CA GLY A 132 -14.17 -3.21 -17.01
C GLY A 132 -15.08 -2.30 -16.16
N ASP A 133 -16.39 -2.52 -16.23
CA ASP A 133 -17.39 -1.76 -15.45
C ASP A 133 -17.78 -2.44 -14.12
N ALA A 134 -17.05 -3.49 -13.72
CA ALA A 134 -17.24 -4.15 -12.43
C ALA A 134 -16.67 -3.30 -11.29
N TYR A 135 -17.26 -3.45 -10.10
CA TYR A 135 -16.79 -2.78 -8.89
C TYR A 135 -17.00 -3.68 -7.68
N ASP A 136 -18.24 -3.97 -7.30
CA ASP A 136 -18.52 -4.91 -6.21
C ASP A 136 -18.25 -6.34 -6.66
N GLU A 137 -17.66 -7.15 -5.79
CA GLU A 137 -17.37 -8.56 -6.07
C GLU A 137 -17.45 -9.43 -4.81
N GLN A 138 -17.71 -10.73 -5.00
CA GLN A 138 -17.68 -11.75 -3.97
C GLN A 138 -16.26 -11.92 -3.38
N MET A 139 -16.15 -12.44 -2.16
CA MET A 139 -14.89 -13.03 -1.69
C MET A 139 -14.60 -14.32 -2.47
N GLU A 140 -13.33 -14.70 -2.62
CA GLU A 140 -12.93 -15.88 -3.39
C GLU A 140 -13.53 -17.17 -2.81
N PHE A 141 -13.56 -17.32 -1.49
CA PHE A 141 -14.17 -18.49 -0.86
C PHE A 141 -15.68 -18.58 -1.13
N VAL A 142 -16.35 -17.46 -1.38
CA VAL A 142 -17.77 -17.41 -1.73
C VAL A 142 -17.97 -17.79 -3.19
N ARG A 143 -17.10 -17.32 -4.09
CA ARG A 143 -17.05 -17.77 -5.50
C ARG A 143 -16.84 -19.29 -5.58
N LEU A 144 -15.93 -19.82 -4.77
CA LEU A 144 -15.68 -21.26 -4.68
C LEU A 144 -16.96 -22.03 -4.33
N LEU A 145 -17.73 -21.55 -3.34
CA LEU A 145 -19.01 -22.17 -2.97
C LEU A 145 -20.08 -22.00 -4.06
N ALA A 146 -20.16 -20.81 -4.66
CA ALA A 146 -21.10 -20.51 -5.73
C ALA A 146 -20.86 -21.33 -7.00
N SER A 147 -19.64 -21.81 -7.23
CA SER A 147 -19.31 -22.73 -8.34
C SER A 147 -20.00 -24.10 -8.22
N GLY A 148 -20.40 -24.51 -7.01
CA GLY A 148 -20.93 -25.84 -6.74
C GLY A 148 -19.91 -26.99 -6.84
N ASN A 149 -18.62 -26.69 -7.04
CA ASN A 149 -17.57 -27.71 -7.14
C ASN A 149 -17.19 -28.28 -5.77
N THR A 150 -18.02 -29.19 -5.26
CA THR A 150 -17.82 -29.88 -3.96
C THR A 150 -16.57 -30.75 -3.89
N THR A 151 -15.92 -31.03 -5.02
CA THR A 151 -14.68 -31.82 -5.07
C THR A 151 -13.41 -30.98 -4.88
N HIS A 152 -13.51 -29.65 -4.94
CA HIS A 152 -12.37 -28.77 -4.73
C HIS A 152 -11.80 -28.95 -3.30
N PRO A 153 -10.47 -29.05 -3.12
CA PRO A 153 -9.86 -29.32 -1.82
C PRO A 153 -10.24 -28.29 -0.74
N ASP A 154 -10.41 -27.03 -1.14
CA ASP A 154 -10.80 -25.95 -0.23
C ASP A 154 -12.31 -25.83 0.01
N TYR A 155 -13.18 -26.61 -0.64
CA TYR A 155 -14.64 -26.41 -0.55
C TYR A 155 -15.15 -26.49 0.90
N LYS A 156 -14.67 -27.48 1.68
CA LYS A 156 -15.04 -27.62 3.10
C LYS A 156 -14.53 -26.45 3.95
N ARG A 157 -13.30 -25.98 3.68
CA ARG A 157 -12.68 -24.85 4.38
C ARG A 157 -13.45 -23.56 4.11
N ALA A 158 -13.80 -23.32 2.85
CA ALA A 158 -14.62 -22.20 2.41
C ALA A 158 -16.02 -22.23 3.06
N GLN A 159 -16.65 -23.40 3.17
CA GLN A 159 -17.96 -23.53 3.81
C GLN A 159 -17.91 -23.17 5.30
N ILE A 160 -16.89 -23.64 6.03
CA ILE A 160 -16.69 -23.30 7.45
C ILE A 160 -16.49 -21.79 7.63
N GLU A 161 -15.67 -21.17 6.77
CA GLU A 161 -15.41 -19.73 6.80
C GLU A 161 -16.66 -18.92 6.47
N TYR A 162 -17.43 -19.35 5.46
CA TYR A 162 -18.72 -18.76 5.10
C TYR A 162 -19.71 -18.77 6.25
N ASP A 163 -19.92 -19.93 6.88
CA ASP A 163 -20.91 -20.05 7.96
C ASP A 163 -20.53 -19.16 9.16
N LYS A 164 -19.23 -19.04 9.44
CA LYS A 164 -18.70 -18.14 10.48
C LYS A 164 -18.94 -16.67 10.14
N GLU A 165 -18.50 -16.23 8.95
CA GLU A 165 -18.55 -14.82 8.55
C GLU A 165 -19.99 -14.36 8.32
N TYR A 166 -20.81 -15.16 7.64
CA TYR A 166 -22.21 -14.82 7.39
C TYR A 166 -23.00 -14.67 8.70
N LYS A 167 -22.81 -15.59 9.66
CA LYS A 167 -23.43 -15.48 10.99
C LYS A 167 -22.95 -14.24 11.74
N LYS A 168 -21.65 -13.96 11.72
CA LYS A 168 -21.05 -12.77 12.36
C LYS A 168 -21.68 -11.48 11.83
N PHE A 169 -21.67 -11.28 10.52
CA PHE A 169 -22.19 -10.05 9.91
C PHE A 169 -23.72 -9.94 9.99
N SER A 170 -24.45 -11.06 9.95
CA SER A 170 -25.90 -11.06 10.19
C SER A 170 -26.25 -10.63 11.61
N ASN A 171 -25.47 -11.08 12.60
CA ASN A 171 -25.62 -10.64 13.98
C ASN A 171 -25.28 -9.17 14.16
N TYR A 172 -24.16 -8.70 13.58
CA TYR A 172 -23.79 -7.28 13.60
C TYR A 172 -24.87 -6.40 12.97
N LYS A 173 -25.43 -6.79 11.81
CA LYS A 173 -26.54 -6.07 11.18
C LYS A 173 -27.73 -5.90 12.12
N THR A 174 -28.08 -6.95 12.85
CA THR A 174 -29.18 -6.93 13.82
C THR A 174 -28.87 -6.01 15.00
N GLN A 175 -27.67 -6.14 15.58
CA GLN A 175 -27.21 -5.34 16.71
C GLN A 175 -27.13 -3.85 16.37
N TYR A 176 -26.52 -3.49 15.24
CA TYR A 176 -26.40 -2.09 14.80
C TYR A 176 -27.78 -1.47 14.53
N LYS A 177 -28.71 -2.19 13.90
CA LYS A 177 -30.09 -1.71 13.74
C LYS A 177 -30.78 -1.44 15.07
N GLN A 178 -30.59 -2.29 16.08
CA GLN A 178 -31.14 -2.08 17.41
C GLN A 178 -30.51 -0.87 18.11
N ILE A 179 -29.19 -0.71 18.01
CA ILE A 179 -28.47 0.45 18.57
C ILE A 179 -28.95 1.75 17.91
N ILE A 180 -29.01 1.80 16.58
CA ILE A 180 -29.46 2.98 15.83
C ILE A 180 -30.90 3.32 16.21
N GLN A 181 -31.79 2.33 16.29
CA GLN A 181 -33.18 2.56 16.69
C GLN A 181 -33.27 3.12 18.12
N GLN A 182 -32.60 2.48 19.09
CA GLN A 182 -32.57 2.92 20.47
C GLN A 182 -32.00 4.35 20.61
N LEU A 183 -30.97 4.66 19.81
CA LEU A 183 -30.34 5.98 19.81
C LEU A 183 -31.27 7.05 19.24
N ASN A 184 -31.95 6.76 18.13
CA ASN A 184 -32.97 7.66 17.56
C ASN A 184 -34.13 7.91 18.54
N ASP A 185 -34.61 6.87 19.22
CA ASP A 185 -35.68 7.01 20.21
C ASP A 185 -35.22 7.87 21.40
N SER A 186 -33.98 7.66 21.86
CA SER A 186 -33.39 8.44 22.96
C SER A 186 -33.12 9.88 22.58
N ASP A 187 -32.59 10.11 21.38
CA ASP A 187 -32.34 11.43 20.84
C ASP A 187 -33.65 12.23 20.72
N LYS A 188 -34.71 11.60 20.21
CA LYS A 188 -36.05 12.20 20.13
C LYS A 188 -36.62 12.55 21.50
N ALA A 189 -36.47 11.68 22.50
CA ALA A 189 -36.96 11.95 23.85
C ALA A 189 -36.22 13.12 24.51
N VAL A 190 -34.89 13.14 24.40
CA VAL A 190 -34.04 14.18 24.99
C VAL A 190 -34.21 15.52 24.29
N SER A 191 -34.19 15.55 22.95
CA SER A 191 -34.41 16.77 22.16
C SER A 191 -35.79 17.38 22.44
N SER A 192 -36.82 16.54 22.60
CA SER A 192 -38.17 16.99 22.98
C SER A 192 -38.22 17.62 24.37
N TYR A 193 -37.53 17.03 25.35
CA TYR A 193 -37.45 17.58 26.71
C TYR A 193 -36.70 18.91 26.74
N LEU A 194 -35.54 18.99 26.07
CA LEU A 194 -34.71 20.19 26.00
C LEU A 194 -35.30 21.27 25.09
N LYS A 195 -36.26 20.92 24.22
CA LYS A 195 -36.78 21.76 23.14
C LYS A 195 -35.67 22.29 22.22
N LYS A 196 -34.65 21.46 21.99
CA LYS A 196 -33.49 21.74 21.15
C LYS A 196 -33.27 20.58 20.20
N ALA A 197 -33.03 20.87 18.92
CA ALA A 197 -32.67 19.86 17.93
C ALA A 197 -31.26 19.30 18.19
N ASP A 198 -30.34 20.14 18.65
CA ASP A 198 -28.97 19.77 19.03
C ASP A 198 -28.70 20.18 20.47
N TYR A 199 -27.97 19.35 21.21
CA TYR A 199 -27.65 19.56 22.61
C TYR A 199 -26.23 19.07 22.95
N THR A 200 -25.63 19.66 23.97
CA THR A 200 -24.25 19.35 24.40
C THR A 200 -24.20 18.37 25.58
N LYS A 201 -23.00 17.94 25.96
CA LYS A 201 -22.78 17.15 27.18
C LYS A 201 -23.21 17.93 28.44
N GLU A 202 -23.03 19.25 28.42
CA GLU A 202 -23.45 20.15 29.49
C GLU A 202 -24.98 20.18 29.59
N ASP A 203 -25.68 20.34 28.46
CA ASP A 203 -27.15 20.30 28.42
C ASP A 203 -27.69 19.01 29.06
N LEU A 204 -27.09 17.86 28.76
CA LEU A 204 -27.46 16.56 29.34
C LEU A 204 -27.20 16.45 30.85
N ASN A 205 -26.20 17.17 31.36
CA ASN A 205 -25.86 17.18 32.78
C ASN A 205 -26.78 18.10 33.59
N GLU A 206 -27.41 19.08 32.93
CA GLU A 206 -28.37 19.99 33.55
C GLU A 206 -29.79 19.42 33.62
N ILE A 207 -30.09 18.32 32.89
CA ILE A 207 -31.40 17.66 32.96
C ILE A 207 -31.67 17.15 34.38
N LYS A 208 -32.67 17.74 35.04
CA LYS A 208 -33.23 17.31 36.33
C LYS A 208 -34.66 16.84 36.12
N THR A 209 -34.89 15.54 36.23
CA THR A 209 -36.21 14.92 36.03
C THR A 209 -36.35 13.69 36.93
N GLU A 210 -37.58 13.42 37.38
CA GLU A 210 -37.95 12.18 38.10
C GLU A 210 -38.59 11.14 37.15
N ASP A 211 -38.80 11.50 35.88
CA ASP A 211 -39.33 10.59 34.86
C ASP A 211 -38.29 9.51 34.53
N LYS A 212 -38.60 8.28 34.93
CA LYS A 212 -37.73 7.11 34.76
C LYS A 212 -37.41 6.82 33.30
N GLU A 213 -38.34 7.06 32.38
CA GLU A 213 -38.12 6.86 30.94
C GLU A 213 -37.11 7.88 30.41
N LEU A 214 -37.28 9.15 30.76
CA LEU A 214 -36.35 10.20 30.36
C LEU A 214 -34.96 10.01 30.99
N VAL A 215 -34.89 9.59 32.26
CA VAL A 215 -33.60 9.25 32.91
C VAL A 215 -32.86 8.15 32.13
N TYR A 216 -33.58 7.13 31.66
CA TYR A 216 -33.01 6.04 30.86
C TYR A 216 -32.45 6.54 29.52
N HIS A 217 -33.21 7.36 28.78
CA HIS A 217 -32.77 7.94 27.52
C HIS A 217 -31.54 8.86 27.69
N VAL A 218 -31.53 9.70 28.73
CA VAL A 218 -30.36 10.54 29.05
C VAL A 218 -29.13 9.68 29.34
N TRP A 219 -29.29 8.57 30.07
CA TRP A 219 -28.19 7.65 30.36
C TRP A 219 -27.61 7.04 29.07
N ILE A 220 -28.46 6.57 28.15
CA ILE A 220 -28.04 6.02 26.85
C ILE A 220 -27.17 7.03 26.10
N ILE A 221 -27.68 8.26 25.93
CA ILE A 221 -26.97 9.31 25.20
C ILE A 221 -25.62 9.62 25.87
N LYS A 222 -25.57 9.70 27.20
CA LYS A 222 -24.33 9.94 27.95
C LYS A 222 -23.30 8.83 27.76
N GLN A 223 -23.71 7.56 27.74
CA GLN A 223 -22.79 6.44 27.49
C GLN A 223 -22.11 6.58 26.13
N TYR A 224 -22.86 6.96 25.10
CA TYR A 224 -22.32 7.08 23.75
C TYR A 224 -21.47 8.33 23.53
N LEU A 225 -21.90 9.49 24.03
CA LEU A 225 -21.09 10.72 23.99
C LEU A 225 -19.80 10.59 24.82
N GLY A 226 -19.75 9.69 25.80
CA GLY A 226 -18.55 9.35 26.57
C GLY A 226 -17.41 8.75 25.73
N ASN A 227 -17.69 8.21 24.53
CA ASN A 227 -16.70 7.54 23.67
C ASN A 227 -15.96 8.48 22.70
N GLY A 228 -15.83 9.76 23.05
CA GLY A 228 -15.06 10.71 22.24
C GLY A 228 -15.82 11.38 21.09
N PHE A 229 -17.14 11.20 20.99
CA PHE A 229 -17.98 11.91 20.04
C PHE A 229 -18.40 13.28 20.59
N ASN A 230 -18.53 14.26 19.68
CA ASN A 230 -18.92 15.64 20.00
C ASN A 230 -20.43 15.84 19.99
N SER A 231 -21.18 15.01 19.26
CA SER A 231 -22.64 15.05 19.17
C SER A 231 -23.25 13.67 18.92
N THR A 232 -24.53 13.52 19.25
CA THR A 232 -25.31 12.31 18.93
C THR A 232 -25.39 12.08 17.43
N LYS A 233 -25.43 13.16 16.64
CA LYS A 233 -25.46 13.13 15.18
C LYS A 233 -24.19 12.53 14.60
N ASP A 234 -23.01 12.95 15.08
CA ASP A 234 -21.73 12.40 14.59
C ASP A 234 -21.61 10.90 14.87
N PHE A 235 -22.11 10.48 16.04
CA PHE A 235 -22.14 9.06 16.39
C PHE A 235 -23.13 8.28 15.52
N LEU A 236 -24.33 8.83 15.24
CA LEU A 236 -25.29 8.23 14.32
C LEU A 236 -24.72 8.09 12.90
N ILE A 237 -23.98 9.09 12.40
CA ILE A 237 -23.31 9.00 11.10
C ILE A 237 -22.34 7.82 11.10
N SER A 238 -21.46 7.73 12.10
CA SER A 238 -20.50 6.63 12.22
C SER A 238 -21.18 5.25 12.28
N LEU A 239 -22.28 5.11 13.03
CA LEU A 239 -23.03 3.84 13.09
C LEU A 239 -23.69 3.48 11.76
N ASN A 240 -24.18 4.47 11.01
CA ASN A 240 -24.77 4.25 9.70
C ASN A 240 -23.71 3.86 8.66
N ASP A 241 -22.50 4.43 8.75
CA ASP A 241 -21.37 4.06 7.90
C ASP A 241 -20.91 2.61 8.17
N ASP A 242 -20.84 2.21 9.45
CA ASP A 242 -20.60 0.82 9.83
C ASP A 242 -21.70 -0.11 9.28
N LEU A 243 -22.98 0.30 9.41
CA LEU A 243 -24.10 -0.48 8.89
C LEU A 243 -24.09 -0.58 7.36
N LYS A 244 -23.64 0.48 6.65
CA LYS A 244 -23.41 0.46 5.19
C LYS A 244 -22.39 -0.63 4.85
N GLN A 245 -21.22 -0.64 5.49
CA GLN A 245 -20.18 -1.65 5.28
C GLN A 245 -20.67 -3.08 5.60
N ILE A 246 -21.42 -3.26 6.69
CA ILE A 246 -22.02 -4.56 7.03
C ILE A 246 -22.99 -5.03 5.94
N ASN A 247 -23.80 -4.12 5.39
CA ASN A 247 -24.72 -4.46 4.30
C ASN A 247 -23.97 -4.78 3.01
N GLU A 248 -22.93 -4.03 2.65
CA GLU A 248 -22.08 -4.33 1.50
C GLU A 248 -21.46 -5.73 1.63
N ARG A 249 -20.93 -6.06 2.81
CA ARG A 249 -20.39 -7.40 3.11
C ARG A 249 -21.41 -8.51 2.88
N LEU A 250 -22.65 -8.32 3.34
CA LEU A 250 -23.71 -9.33 3.20
C LEU A 250 -24.30 -9.41 1.80
N ASN A 251 -24.46 -8.26 1.12
CA ASN A 251 -25.18 -8.16 -0.15
C ASN A 251 -24.31 -8.49 -1.36
N PHE A 252 -23.00 -8.26 -1.26
CA PHE A 252 -22.05 -8.47 -2.36
C PHE A 252 -21.02 -9.54 -2.00
N HIS A 253 -20.20 -9.29 -0.97
CA HIS A 253 -19.02 -10.13 -0.68
C HIS A 253 -19.40 -11.56 -0.26
N LEU A 254 -20.46 -11.71 0.54
CA LEU A 254 -20.97 -12.98 1.08
C LEU A 254 -22.23 -13.50 0.36
N ASN A 255 -22.65 -12.85 -0.72
CA ASN A 255 -23.84 -13.25 -1.45
C ASN A 255 -23.47 -14.25 -2.55
N LYS A 256 -23.83 -15.52 -2.39
CA LYS A 256 -23.52 -16.60 -3.38
C LYS A 256 -24.18 -16.38 -4.75
N GLU A 257 -25.30 -15.65 -4.78
CA GLU A 257 -26.05 -15.37 -6.00
C GLU A 257 -25.56 -14.11 -6.73
N PHE A 258 -24.75 -13.27 -6.07
CA PHE A 258 -24.20 -12.07 -6.68
C PHE A 258 -23.20 -12.42 -7.79
N LYS A 259 -23.20 -11.62 -8.87
CA LYS A 259 -22.31 -11.75 -10.02
C LYS A 259 -21.67 -10.40 -10.31
N GLY A 260 -20.47 -10.18 -9.77
CA GLY A 260 -19.75 -8.90 -9.88
C GLY A 260 -19.10 -8.67 -11.24
N ARG A 261 -18.52 -9.72 -11.82
CA ARG A 261 -17.80 -9.67 -13.12
C ARG A 261 -18.71 -9.26 -14.28
N LYS A 262 -18.27 -8.26 -15.06
CA LYS A 262 -19.01 -7.67 -16.20
C LYS A 262 -18.25 -7.68 -17.54
N THR A 263 -17.02 -8.17 -17.55
CA THR A 263 -16.10 -8.15 -18.70
C THR A 263 -16.46 -9.15 -19.80
N GLY A 264 -17.36 -10.10 -19.53
CA GLY A 264 -17.80 -11.10 -20.50
C GLY A 264 -16.80 -12.24 -20.75
N ASP A 265 -15.62 -12.18 -20.17
CA ASP A 265 -14.64 -13.27 -20.20
C ASP A 265 -14.93 -14.33 -19.11
N ASN A 266 -14.29 -15.48 -19.23
CA ASN A 266 -14.33 -16.53 -18.23
C ASN A 266 -13.11 -16.44 -17.29
N PRO A 267 -13.29 -16.21 -15.97
CA PRO A 267 -12.17 -16.10 -15.02
C PRO A 267 -11.41 -17.43 -14.84
N ASP A 268 -12.01 -18.56 -15.21
CA ASP A 268 -11.41 -19.90 -15.16
C ASP A 268 -10.80 -20.34 -16.51
N ASP A 269 -10.72 -19.45 -17.50
CA ASP A 269 -10.09 -19.70 -18.80
C ASP A 269 -8.93 -18.73 -19.08
N PHE A 270 -7.70 -19.23 -18.94
CA PHE A 270 -6.48 -18.44 -19.16
C PHE A 270 -6.14 -18.25 -20.65
N SER A 271 -6.86 -18.88 -21.58
CA SER A 271 -6.65 -18.67 -23.02
C SER A 271 -7.15 -17.30 -23.49
N GLN A 272 -8.15 -16.74 -22.79
CA GLN A 272 -8.69 -15.41 -23.03
C GLN A 272 -7.84 -14.37 -22.30
N LYS A 273 -6.89 -13.75 -23.02
CA LYS A 273 -5.89 -12.85 -22.43
C LYS A 273 -6.23 -11.36 -22.50
N VAL A 274 -7.20 -10.98 -23.33
CA VAL A 274 -7.53 -9.58 -23.63
C VAL A 274 -9.01 -9.35 -23.37
N TYR A 275 -9.30 -8.47 -22.42
CA TYR A 275 -10.63 -8.01 -22.00
C TYR A 275 -10.44 -6.81 -21.07
N GLY A 276 -11.53 -6.13 -20.71
CA GLY A 276 -11.49 -4.92 -19.89
C GLY A 276 -11.57 -3.64 -20.72
N ASN A 277 -11.07 -2.53 -20.20
CA ASN A 277 -11.05 -1.24 -20.88
C ASN A 277 -9.90 -0.34 -20.40
N ALA A 278 -9.77 0.84 -21.02
CA ALA A 278 -8.75 1.83 -20.68
C ALA A 278 -9.07 2.71 -19.45
N ASN A 279 -10.25 2.56 -18.81
CA ASN A 279 -10.62 3.41 -17.69
C ASN A 279 -9.98 2.93 -16.38
N VAL A 280 -8.81 3.49 -16.08
CA VAL A 280 -8.01 3.16 -14.89
C VAL A 280 -8.40 3.96 -13.63
N LYS A 281 -9.36 4.87 -13.73
CA LYS A 281 -9.79 5.72 -12.62
C LYS A 281 -10.68 4.98 -11.61
N PRO A 282 -10.69 5.41 -10.34
CA PRO A 282 -11.69 4.95 -9.40
C PRO A 282 -13.11 5.33 -9.90
N VAL A 283 -14.08 4.46 -9.67
CA VAL A 283 -15.49 4.68 -10.05
C VAL A 283 -16.27 5.48 -9.02
N LYS A 284 -15.73 5.60 -7.80
CA LYS A 284 -16.27 6.44 -6.72
C LYS A 284 -15.17 6.86 -5.76
N LYS A 285 -15.42 7.92 -4.99
CA LYS A 285 -14.49 8.46 -4.00
C LYS A 285 -13.97 7.45 -2.98
N ASP A 286 -14.85 6.56 -2.50
CA ASP A 286 -14.50 5.53 -1.51
C ASP A 286 -13.50 4.48 -2.06
N GLU A 287 -13.30 4.39 -3.39
CA GLU A 287 -12.28 3.56 -4.03
C GLU A 287 -10.92 4.29 -4.02
N SER A 288 -10.43 4.63 -2.83
CA SER A 288 -9.26 5.49 -2.64
C SER A 288 -7.92 4.77 -2.57
N HIS A 289 -7.94 3.44 -2.43
CA HIS A 289 -6.78 2.65 -2.05
C HIS A 289 -5.63 2.77 -3.07
N GLY A 290 -5.90 2.62 -4.36
CA GLY A 290 -4.85 2.73 -5.38
C GLY A 290 -4.26 4.14 -5.47
N THR A 291 -5.09 5.19 -5.37
CA THR A 291 -4.62 6.58 -5.29
C THR A 291 -3.68 6.79 -4.10
N HIS A 292 -4.00 6.24 -2.92
CA HIS A 292 -3.15 6.33 -1.73
C HIS A 292 -1.82 5.61 -1.91
N VAL A 293 -1.86 4.39 -2.46
CA VAL A 293 -0.67 3.60 -2.79
C VAL A 293 0.25 4.35 -3.77
N ALA A 294 -0.32 4.98 -4.81
CA ALA A 294 0.42 5.75 -5.79
C ALA A 294 1.13 6.97 -5.17
N GLY A 295 0.45 7.70 -4.29
CA GLY A 295 1.00 8.86 -3.58
C GLY A 295 2.22 8.50 -2.73
N ILE A 296 2.17 7.37 -2.02
CA ILE A 296 3.32 6.90 -1.22
C ILE A 296 4.55 6.69 -2.11
N ILE A 297 4.38 6.13 -3.30
CA ILE A 297 5.50 5.88 -4.22
C ILE A 297 6.01 7.19 -4.81
N ALA A 298 5.10 8.01 -5.34
CA ALA A 298 5.41 8.93 -6.43
C ALA A 298 4.85 10.34 -6.29
N ALA A 299 4.09 10.66 -5.24
CA ALA A 299 3.58 12.02 -5.07
C ALA A 299 4.66 13.08 -5.27
N GLU A 300 4.29 14.18 -5.92
CA GLU A 300 5.23 15.13 -6.48
C GLU A 300 6.08 15.82 -5.42
N ARG A 301 7.38 15.57 -5.48
CA ARG A 301 8.27 16.09 -4.45
C ARG A 301 8.53 17.58 -4.57
N ASN A 302 8.21 18.32 -3.51
CA ASN A 302 8.46 19.77 -3.34
C ASN A 302 7.63 20.68 -4.25
N ASN A 303 6.42 20.28 -4.63
CA ASN A 303 5.43 21.14 -5.31
C ASN A 303 4.69 22.10 -4.34
N GLY A 304 4.82 21.88 -3.02
CA GLY A 304 4.15 22.69 -2.00
C GLY A 304 2.72 22.22 -1.66
N LEU A 305 2.32 21.07 -2.19
CA LEU A 305 1.04 20.40 -1.95
C LEU A 305 1.25 19.16 -1.09
N GLY A 306 0.14 18.66 -0.54
CA GLY A 306 0.01 17.26 -0.16
C GLY A 306 1.19 16.61 0.56
N VAL A 307 1.75 15.60 -0.10
CA VAL A 307 2.81 14.75 0.44
C VAL A 307 3.98 14.64 -0.52
N ASN A 308 5.16 14.38 0.02
CA ASN A 308 6.26 13.95 -0.84
C ASN A 308 6.17 12.44 -1.02
N GLY A 309 6.11 11.93 -2.25
CA GLY A 309 6.30 10.52 -2.53
C GLY A 309 7.72 10.08 -2.23
N VAL A 310 7.95 8.79 -2.00
CA VAL A 310 9.29 8.27 -1.68
C VAL A 310 10.27 8.51 -2.84
N ALA A 311 9.85 8.33 -4.09
CA ALA A 311 10.70 8.47 -5.28
C ALA A 311 10.36 9.72 -6.11
N LYS A 312 11.40 10.39 -6.64
CA LYS A 312 11.25 11.58 -7.51
C LYS A 312 11.21 11.25 -9.01
N ASN A 313 12.08 10.36 -9.49
CA ASN A 313 12.22 10.08 -10.93
C ASN A 313 11.41 8.83 -11.29
N VAL A 314 10.10 8.88 -11.11
CA VAL A 314 9.21 7.73 -11.29
C VAL A 314 8.03 8.09 -12.18
N LYS A 315 7.49 7.10 -12.88
CA LYS A 315 6.21 7.17 -13.59
C LYS A 315 5.32 5.99 -13.18
N ILE A 316 4.09 6.26 -12.79
CA ILE A 316 3.11 5.26 -12.33
C ILE A 316 2.29 4.73 -13.50
N MET A 317 2.45 3.44 -13.80
CA MET A 317 1.57 2.72 -14.72
C MET A 317 0.41 2.12 -13.91
N VAL A 318 -0.83 2.44 -14.29
CA VAL A 318 -2.00 2.06 -13.50
C VAL A 318 -2.60 0.76 -14.01
N ILE A 319 -2.71 -0.25 -13.17
CA ILE A 319 -3.35 -1.51 -13.55
C ILE A 319 -4.48 -1.76 -12.56
N ARG A 320 -5.71 -1.67 -13.05
CA ARG A 320 -6.90 -1.84 -12.23
C ARG A 320 -7.40 -3.27 -12.35
N ASN A 321 -7.33 -4.04 -11.26
CA ASN A 321 -7.78 -5.44 -11.21
C ASN A 321 -8.37 -5.85 -9.85
N THR A 322 -8.34 -4.97 -8.86
CA THR A 322 -8.77 -5.26 -7.50
C THR A 322 -10.15 -4.63 -7.27
N PRO A 323 -11.24 -5.43 -7.24
CA PRO A 323 -12.59 -4.90 -7.01
C PRO A 323 -12.84 -4.61 -5.52
N ASN A 324 -14.03 -4.11 -5.18
CA ASN A 324 -14.57 -4.19 -3.82
C ASN A 324 -14.99 -5.64 -3.50
N GLY A 325 -13.98 -6.46 -3.21
CA GLY A 325 -14.05 -7.91 -3.01
C GLY A 325 -12.64 -8.51 -3.19
N ASP A 326 -12.55 -9.81 -3.45
CA ASP A 326 -11.26 -10.43 -3.78
C ASP A 326 -11.00 -10.35 -5.29
N GLU A 327 -9.78 -10.02 -5.68
CA GLU A 327 -9.29 -10.05 -7.05
C GLU A 327 -9.31 -11.46 -7.66
N TYR A 328 -9.35 -11.56 -9.00
CA TYR A 328 -9.25 -12.84 -9.70
C TYR A 328 -7.79 -13.15 -10.02
N ASP A 329 -7.37 -14.41 -9.83
CA ASP A 329 -5.98 -14.86 -10.12
C ASP A 329 -5.58 -14.60 -11.57
N LYS A 330 -6.54 -14.73 -12.50
CA LYS A 330 -6.37 -14.42 -13.92
C LYS A 330 -6.02 -12.94 -14.15
N ASP A 331 -6.77 -12.03 -13.52
CA ASP A 331 -6.57 -10.59 -13.66
C ASP A 331 -5.23 -10.15 -13.02
N VAL A 332 -4.81 -10.80 -11.92
CA VAL A 332 -3.48 -10.59 -11.32
C VAL A 332 -2.36 -11.05 -12.24
N ALA A 333 -2.45 -12.28 -12.76
CA ALA A 333 -1.43 -12.84 -13.63
C ALA A 333 -1.27 -12.05 -14.94
N LEU A 334 -2.38 -11.62 -15.55
CA LEU A 334 -2.36 -10.78 -16.76
C LEU A 334 -1.90 -9.35 -16.45
N GLY A 335 -2.26 -8.78 -15.30
CA GLY A 335 -1.75 -7.49 -14.85
C GLY A 335 -0.24 -7.47 -14.67
N ILE A 336 0.34 -8.52 -14.06
CA ILE A 336 1.80 -8.66 -13.95
C ILE A 336 2.43 -8.72 -15.35
N ARG A 337 1.87 -9.49 -16.28
CA ARG A 337 2.40 -9.61 -17.65
C ARG A 337 2.31 -8.29 -18.41
N TYR A 338 1.16 -7.62 -18.35
CA TYR A 338 0.97 -6.29 -18.93
C TYR A 338 2.03 -5.31 -18.43
N ALA A 339 2.26 -5.26 -17.11
CA ALA A 339 3.27 -4.39 -16.51
C ALA A 339 4.68 -4.64 -17.08
N VAL A 340 5.07 -5.92 -17.14
CA VAL A 340 6.37 -6.35 -17.64
C VAL A 340 6.52 -5.98 -19.12
N ASP A 341 5.52 -6.30 -19.93
CA ASP A 341 5.55 -6.13 -21.38
C ASP A 341 5.52 -4.64 -21.78
N ASN A 342 4.92 -3.78 -20.96
CA ASN A 342 4.93 -2.33 -21.10
C ASN A 342 6.12 -1.64 -20.39
N GLY A 343 7.10 -2.40 -19.92
CA GLY A 343 8.41 -1.88 -19.51
C GLY A 343 8.51 -1.41 -18.06
N ALA A 344 7.57 -1.81 -17.19
CA ALA A 344 7.72 -1.60 -15.75
C ALA A 344 9.00 -2.27 -15.24
N LYS A 345 9.69 -1.62 -14.31
CA LYS A 345 10.86 -2.21 -13.61
C LYS A 345 10.55 -2.66 -12.20
N ILE A 346 9.44 -2.18 -11.67
CA ILE A 346 8.92 -2.50 -10.36
C ILE A 346 7.41 -2.65 -10.49
N ILE A 347 6.83 -3.63 -9.80
CA ILE A 347 5.39 -3.83 -9.67
C ILE A 347 5.06 -3.78 -8.17
N ASN A 348 4.13 -2.92 -7.78
CA ASN A 348 3.56 -2.91 -6.45
C ASN A 348 2.18 -3.61 -6.47
N MET A 349 1.96 -4.54 -5.54
CA MET A 349 0.69 -5.21 -5.32
C MET A 349 0.29 -5.08 -3.85
N SER A 350 -0.71 -4.25 -3.58
CA SER A 350 -1.16 -3.90 -2.23
C SER A 350 -2.50 -4.56 -1.85
N PHE A 351 -2.73 -5.77 -2.35
CA PHE A 351 -3.91 -6.60 -2.11
C PHE A 351 -3.46 -8.02 -1.72
N GLY A 352 -4.39 -8.84 -1.24
CA GLY A 352 -4.14 -10.27 -1.09
C GLY A 352 -5.29 -11.03 -0.45
N LYS A 353 -5.28 -12.36 -0.62
CA LYS A 353 -6.38 -13.24 -0.21
C LYS A 353 -5.90 -14.60 0.30
N TYR A 354 -6.84 -15.42 0.80
CA TYR A 354 -6.56 -16.72 1.44
C TYR A 354 -7.09 -17.95 0.68
N TYR A 355 -7.64 -17.71 -0.50
CA TYR A 355 -8.08 -18.72 -1.45
C TYR A 355 -7.58 -18.25 -2.82
N SER A 356 -6.99 -19.14 -3.60
CA SER A 356 -6.42 -18.79 -4.91
C SER A 356 -6.46 -20.05 -5.78
N PRO A 357 -7.63 -20.35 -6.38
CA PRO A 357 -7.83 -21.59 -7.15
C PRO A 357 -6.85 -21.74 -8.32
N HIS A 358 -6.33 -20.62 -8.85
CA HIS A 358 -5.36 -20.60 -9.95
C HIS A 358 -4.04 -19.91 -9.55
N SER A 359 -3.61 -20.11 -8.30
CA SER A 359 -2.34 -19.55 -7.80
C SER A 359 -1.13 -19.87 -8.69
N ASN A 360 -1.15 -20.98 -9.41
CA ASN A 360 -0.12 -21.35 -10.37
C ASN A 360 0.02 -20.35 -11.53
N TRP A 361 -1.08 -19.78 -12.05
CA TRP A 361 -1.01 -18.75 -13.10
C TRP A 361 -0.31 -17.49 -12.62
N VAL A 362 -0.56 -17.11 -11.36
CA VAL A 362 0.08 -15.96 -10.74
C VAL A 362 1.57 -16.24 -10.47
N MET A 363 1.91 -17.43 -10.00
CA MET A 363 3.31 -17.86 -9.84
C MET A 363 4.07 -17.86 -11.17
N ASP A 364 3.46 -18.32 -12.26
CA ASP A 364 4.05 -18.27 -13.59
C ASP A 364 4.28 -16.82 -14.06
N ALA A 365 3.39 -15.90 -13.72
CA ALA A 365 3.56 -14.47 -14.00
C ALA A 365 4.66 -13.84 -13.13
N ILE A 366 4.79 -14.23 -11.86
CA ILE A 366 5.89 -13.82 -10.97
C ILE A 366 7.24 -14.30 -11.51
N ALA A 367 7.32 -15.54 -11.98
CA ALA A 367 8.52 -16.07 -12.63
C ALA A 367 8.83 -15.32 -13.93
N TYR A 368 7.81 -15.00 -14.73
CA TYR A 368 7.96 -14.19 -15.94
C TYR A 368 8.53 -12.80 -15.66
N ALA A 369 8.03 -12.11 -14.63
CA ALA A 369 8.57 -10.81 -14.20
C ALA A 369 10.06 -10.91 -13.81
N GLY A 370 10.44 -11.96 -13.07
CA GLY A 370 11.84 -12.19 -12.70
C GLY A 370 12.76 -12.44 -13.91
N GLN A 371 12.28 -13.18 -14.92
CA GLN A 371 13.02 -13.40 -16.17
C GLN A 371 13.24 -12.11 -16.99
N HIS A 372 12.38 -11.10 -16.79
CA HIS A 372 12.43 -9.81 -17.49
C HIS A 372 13.02 -8.67 -16.64
N ASP A 373 13.74 -9.02 -15.57
CA ASP A 373 14.39 -8.06 -14.68
C ASP A 373 13.39 -7.08 -14.05
N VAL A 374 12.25 -7.58 -13.57
CA VAL A 374 11.21 -6.79 -12.86
C VAL A 374 11.12 -7.23 -11.41
N LEU A 375 11.13 -6.26 -10.49
CA LEU A 375 10.99 -6.52 -9.05
C LEU A 375 9.52 -6.37 -8.64
N ILE A 376 8.95 -7.42 -8.06
CA ILE A 376 7.60 -7.40 -7.49
C ILE A 376 7.68 -7.14 -5.99
N ILE A 377 6.88 -6.21 -5.49
CA ILE A 377 6.76 -5.86 -4.07
C ILE A 377 5.30 -6.01 -3.65
N HIS A 378 5.09 -6.80 -2.61
CA HIS A 378 3.78 -7.22 -2.16
C HIS A 378 3.61 -6.95 -0.65
N GLY A 379 2.40 -6.58 -0.24
CA GLY A 379 2.07 -6.40 1.19
C GLY A 379 1.70 -7.73 1.85
N ALA A 380 2.24 -8.02 3.05
CA ALA A 380 2.05 -9.33 3.69
C ALA A 380 0.63 -9.65 4.17
N GLY A 381 -0.27 -8.66 4.25
CA GLY A 381 -1.64 -8.77 4.77
C GLY A 381 -1.77 -8.31 6.23
N ASN A 382 -3.02 -8.18 6.69
CA ASN A 382 -3.44 -7.41 7.87
C ASN A 382 -4.23 -8.22 8.91
N GLU A 383 -3.95 -9.52 9.05
CA GLU A 383 -4.70 -10.47 9.88
C GLU A 383 -3.94 -10.97 11.12
N SER A 384 -2.73 -10.44 11.37
CA SER A 384 -1.82 -10.87 12.44
C SER A 384 -1.43 -12.35 12.34
N LEU A 385 -1.35 -12.90 11.12
CA LEU A 385 -1.11 -14.30 10.85
C LEU A 385 0.36 -14.60 10.56
N ASP A 386 0.75 -15.81 10.96
CA ASP A 386 2.01 -16.45 10.60
C ASP A 386 1.90 -17.06 9.19
N LEU A 387 2.48 -16.37 8.20
CA LEU A 387 2.42 -16.76 6.80
C LEU A 387 3.15 -18.07 6.50
N ASP A 388 4.09 -18.48 7.37
CA ASP A 388 4.74 -19.79 7.26
C ASP A 388 3.77 -20.94 7.57
N LYS A 389 2.60 -20.65 8.15
CA LYS A 389 1.53 -21.61 8.43
C LYS A 389 0.28 -21.40 7.59
N LYS A 390 -0.01 -20.16 7.21
CA LYS A 390 -1.19 -19.81 6.40
C LYS A 390 -0.78 -18.82 5.31
N ALA A 391 -0.60 -19.34 4.10
CA ALA A 391 -0.23 -18.54 2.95
C ALA A 391 -1.25 -17.42 2.69
N ASN A 392 -0.73 -16.25 2.32
CA ASN A 392 -1.46 -15.14 1.74
C ASN A 392 -1.03 -15.03 0.28
N TYR A 393 -1.99 -14.93 -0.63
CA TYR A 393 -1.76 -14.89 -2.07
C TYR A 393 -1.87 -13.45 -2.58
N PRO A 394 -1.05 -13.07 -3.59
CA PRO A 394 -0.03 -13.88 -4.25
C PRO A 394 1.17 -14.25 -3.36
N THR A 395 1.71 -15.44 -3.59
CA THR A 395 2.94 -15.93 -2.97
C THR A 395 3.86 -16.48 -4.05
N ASP A 396 5.17 -16.37 -3.84
CA ASP A 396 6.20 -16.88 -4.74
C ASP A 396 6.65 -18.30 -4.39
N GLN A 397 5.94 -19.02 -3.51
CA GLN A 397 6.30 -20.38 -3.12
C GLN A 397 5.11 -21.25 -2.77
N VAL A 398 5.29 -22.56 -2.91
CA VAL A 398 4.31 -23.58 -2.50
C VAL A 398 4.82 -24.28 -1.24
N ASN A 399 4.01 -24.29 -0.17
CA ASN A 399 4.31 -25.00 1.08
C ASN A 399 5.69 -24.67 1.69
N ASN A 400 6.08 -23.39 1.73
CA ASN A 400 7.41 -22.92 2.18
C ASN A 400 8.57 -23.56 1.41
N GLY A 401 8.33 -23.97 0.16
CA GLY A 401 9.32 -24.56 -0.74
C GLY A 401 10.27 -23.52 -1.31
N LYS A 402 10.77 -23.78 -2.51
CA LYS A 402 11.65 -22.86 -3.22
C LYS A 402 10.84 -21.70 -3.82
N GLU A 403 11.36 -20.48 -3.68
CA GLU A 403 10.86 -19.29 -4.39
C GLU A 403 10.89 -19.53 -5.91
N VAL A 404 9.78 -19.27 -6.60
CA VAL A 404 9.68 -19.32 -8.07
C VAL A 404 10.44 -18.18 -8.73
N SER A 405 10.76 -17.12 -7.97
CA SER A 405 11.49 -15.95 -8.45
C SER A 405 12.32 -15.31 -7.34
N ASN A 406 13.58 -14.95 -7.62
CA ASN A 406 14.43 -14.19 -6.71
C ASN A 406 14.18 -12.66 -6.79
N THR A 407 13.02 -12.25 -7.32
CA THR A 407 12.62 -10.85 -7.53
C THR A 407 11.23 -10.55 -7.00
N PHE A 408 10.68 -11.40 -6.13
CA PHE A 408 9.47 -11.12 -5.35
C PHE A 408 9.86 -10.74 -3.92
N LEU A 409 9.25 -9.70 -3.35
CA LEU A 409 9.58 -9.22 -2.00
C LEU A 409 8.29 -8.94 -1.22
N ASN A 410 8.09 -9.63 -0.09
CA ASN A 410 6.91 -9.49 0.76
C ASN A 410 7.17 -8.61 1.99
N VAL A 411 6.28 -7.64 2.26
CA VAL A 411 6.53 -6.53 3.20
C VAL A 411 5.53 -6.53 4.36
N GLY A 412 6.04 -6.64 5.59
CA GLY A 412 5.29 -6.41 6.82
C GLY A 412 5.23 -4.93 7.23
N ALA A 413 4.30 -4.57 8.12
CA ALA A 413 4.03 -3.19 8.52
C ALA A 413 4.55 -2.84 9.94
N THR A 414 5.06 -1.62 10.09
CA THR A 414 5.43 -1.01 11.38
C THR A 414 4.61 0.24 11.70
N VAL A 415 4.65 0.61 12.97
CA VAL A 415 4.06 1.83 13.53
C VAL A 415 5.13 2.89 13.81
N PRO A 416 4.76 4.17 14.02
CA PRO A 416 5.72 5.23 14.38
C PRO A 416 6.18 5.17 15.85
N LYS A 417 6.56 3.99 16.32
CA LYS A 417 7.03 3.76 17.69
C LYS A 417 8.14 2.72 17.69
N TYR A 418 9.27 3.05 18.31
CA TYR A 418 10.37 2.09 18.49
C TYR A 418 10.17 1.21 19.74
N GLY A 419 10.85 0.07 19.77
CA GLY A 419 10.82 -0.88 20.89
C GLY A 419 9.80 -2.00 20.68
N SER A 420 9.25 -2.53 21.79
CA SER A 420 8.40 -3.72 21.74
C SER A 420 7.11 -3.54 20.93
N GLY A 421 6.62 -2.31 20.78
CA GLY A 421 5.44 -2.01 19.98
C GLY A 421 5.72 -1.67 18.52
N LEU A 422 6.91 -1.97 17.97
CA LEU A 422 7.31 -1.56 16.62
C LEU A 422 6.46 -2.17 15.49
N VAL A 423 6.08 -3.43 15.63
CA VAL A 423 5.29 -4.16 14.62
C VAL A 423 3.84 -3.75 14.76
N ALA A 424 3.20 -3.45 13.62
CA ALA A 424 1.77 -3.16 13.61
C ALA A 424 0.98 -4.39 14.06
N ASP A 425 0.01 -4.21 14.96
CA ASP A 425 -0.73 -5.31 15.56
C ASP A 425 -1.44 -6.19 14.51
N TYR A 426 -1.86 -5.60 13.40
CA TYR A 426 -2.48 -6.28 12.27
C TYR A 426 -1.49 -6.95 11.31
N SER A 427 -0.19 -6.61 11.30
CA SER A 427 0.72 -7.11 10.27
C SER A 427 0.85 -8.63 10.31
N ASN A 428 0.67 -9.28 9.17
CA ASN A 428 1.14 -10.64 8.98
C ASN A 428 2.68 -10.67 9.07
N TYR A 429 3.22 -11.83 9.45
CA TYR A 429 4.65 -12.07 9.69
C TYR A 429 5.02 -13.49 9.27
N GLY A 430 6.31 -13.79 9.13
CA GLY A 430 6.78 -15.15 8.83
C GLY A 430 8.28 -15.17 8.57
N LYS A 431 9.00 -16.13 9.15
CA LYS A 431 10.46 -16.25 9.00
C LYS A 431 10.84 -16.56 7.55
N ILE A 432 9.97 -17.24 6.82
CA ILE A 432 10.19 -17.67 5.44
C ILE A 432 9.47 -16.74 4.46
N ASN A 433 8.21 -16.40 4.75
CA ASN A 433 7.28 -15.76 3.80
C ASN A 433 7.20 -14.22 3.92
N VAL A 434 7.88 -13.59 4.87
CA VAL A 434 8.00 -12.13 4.94
C VAL A 434 9.46 -11.76 4.84
N ASP A 435 9.82 -10.86 3.92
CA ASP A 435 11.23 -10.55 3.66
C ASP A 435 11.73 -9.42 4.54
N VAL A 436 10.97 -8.34 4.66
CA VAL A 436 11.33 -7.09 5.35
C VAL A 436 10.09 -6.45 5.99
N PHE A 437 10.32 -5.48 6.87
CA PHE A 437 9.28 -4.59 7.39
C PHE A 437 9.51 -3.14 6.94
N ALA A 438 8.42 -2.37 6.82
CA ALA A 438 8.45 -0.93 6.52
C ALA A 438 7.27 -0.19 7.17
N PRO A 439 7.33 1.15 7.29
CA PRO A 439 6.22 1.98 7.77
C PRO A 439 4.88 1.66 7.07
N GLY A 440 3.87 1.25 7.83
CA GLY A 440 2.57 0.88 7.28
C GLY A 440 1.36 1.37 8.08
N SER A 441 1.55 1.95 9.28
CA SER A 441 0.43 2.49 10.09
C SER A 441 0.41 4.01 10.08
N LYS A 442 -0.79 4.60 9.99
CA LYS A 442 -1.03 6.04 9.95
C LYS A 442 -0.17 6.71 8.87
N ILE A 443 -0.20 6.16 7.67
CA ILE A 443 0.55 6.68 6.52
C ILE A 443 -0.34 7.68 5.81
N TYR A 444 0.09 8.94 5.82
CA TYR A 444 -0.59 10.05 5.16
C TYR A 444 -0.24 10.06 3.67
N SER A 445 -1.24 10.06 2.79
CA SER A 445 -1.05 10.13 1.34
C SER A 445 -2.32 10.59 0.60
N THR A 446 -2.24 10.65 -0.72
CA THR A 446 -3.28 11.11 -1.65
C THR A 446 -4.55 10.26 -1.60
N PHE A 447 -5.70 10.89 -1.76
CA PHE A 447 -7.04 10.31 -1.86
C PHE A 447 -7.75 10.94 -3.08
N PRO A 448 -8.71 10.24 -3.72
CA PRO A 448 -9.43 10.80 -4.86
C PRO A 448 -10.03 12.18 -4.57
N GLU A 449 -10.18 12.99 -5.62
CA GLU A 449 -10.75 14.35 -5.53
C GLU A 449 -9.83 15.36 -4.79
N ASN A 450 -8.51 15.27 -4.99
CA ASN A 450 -7.49 16.14 -4.37
C ASN A 450 -7.53 16.16 -2.83
N GLU A 451 -7.90 15.02 -2.24
CA GLU A 451 -7.91 14.84 -0.79
C GLU A 451 -6.67 14.10 -0.31
N TYR A 452 -6.46 14.10 1.00
CA TYR A 452 -5.34 13.41 1.63
C TYR A 452 -5.79 12.82 2.96
N ASN A 453 -5.36 11.59 3.26
CA ASN A 453 -5.74 10.95 4.51
C ASN A 453 -4.70 9.93 4.99
N SER A 454 -4.78 9.58 6.28
CA SER A 454 -3.95 8.57 6.92
C SER A 454 -4.68 7.24 6.99
N ILE A 455 -4.10 6.19 6.40
CA ILE A 455 -4.61 4.82 6.54
C ILE A 455 -3.53 3.85 7.03
N ASN A 456 -3.96 2.63 7.35
CA ASN A 456 -3.14 1.56 7.91
C ASN A 456 -3.17 0.35 6.99
N GLY A 457 -2.02 -0.28 6.77
CA GLY A 457 -1.94 -1.59 6.15
C GLY A 457 -0.52 -1.94 5.73
N THR A 458 -0.24 -3.23 5.54
CA THR A 458 0.91 -3.67 4.73
C THR A 458 0.83 -3.10 3.31
N SER A 459 -0.38 -2.79 2.85
CA SER A 459 -0.67 -2.05 1.62
C SER A 459 -0.02 -0.67 1.53
N MET A 460 0.36 -0.06 2.66
CA MET A 460 1.10 1.21 2.70
C MET A 460 2.61 0.98 2.87
N ALA A 461 3.00 -0.14 3.48
CA ALA A 461 4.41 -0.54 3.64
C ALA A 461 5.03 -1.01 2.31
N ALA A 462 4.29 -1.77 1.51
CA ALA A 462 4.72 -2.22 0.18
C ALA A 462 5.10 -1.05 -0.76
N PRO A 463 4.24 -0.03 -0.99
CA PRO A 463 4.59 1.09 -1.87
C PRO A 463 5.74 1.93 -1.34
N ALA A 464 5.90 2.03 -0.01
CA ALA A 464 7.05 2.67 0.59
C ALA A 464 8.37 1.97 0.20
N VAL A 465 8.39 0.63 0.21
CA VAL A 465 9.53 -0.17 -0.28
C VAL A 465 9.69 -0.06 -1.81
N ALA A 466 8.58 -0.02 -2.56
CA ALA A 466 8.61 0.18 -4.01
C ALA A 466 9.22 1.52 -4.40
N GLY A 467 8.96 2.59 -3.65
CA GLY A 467 9.62 3.88 -3.81
C GLY A 467 11.14 3.79 -3.58
N ILE A 468 11.60 3.06 -2.56
CA ILE A 468 13.05 2.87 -2.33
C ILE A 468 13.67 2.05 -3.46
N ALA A 469 13.00 1.00 -3.93
CA ALA A 469 13.44 0.25 -5.11
C ALA A 469 13.57 1.15 -6.34
N ALA A 470 12.61 2.06 -6.55
CA ALA A 470 12.63 3.02 -7.65
C ALA A 470 13.78 4.02 -7.51
N LEU A 471 14.07 4.50 -6.29
CA LEU A 471 15.26 5.31 -6.02
C LEU A 471 16.55 4.57 -6.39
N ILE A 472 16.69 3.31 -5.96
CA ILE A 472 17.89 2.50 -6.28
C ILE A 472 18.03 2.38 -7.80
N ARG A 473 16.98 1.97 -8.52
CA ARG A 473 17.05 1.81 -9.99
C ARG A 473 17.22 3.13 -10.73
N SER A 474 16.72 4.24 -10.18
CA SER A 474 16.89 5.56 -10.77
C SER A 474 18.35 6.01 -10.76
N TYR A 475 19.04 5.83 -9.63
CA TYR A 475 20.42 6.29 -9.45
C TYR A 475 21.48 5.23 -9.78
N TYR A 476 21.10 3.95 -9.80
CA TYR A 476 21.96 2.79 -10.10
C TYR A 476 21.29 1.87 -11.13
N PRO A 477 21.04 2.35 -12.37
CA PRO A 477 20.20 1.65 -13.35
C PRO A 477 20.75 0.32 -13.87
N ASN A 478 22.03 0.02 -13.60
CA ASN A 478 22.67 -1.24 -14.00
C ASN A 478 22.47 -2.36 -12.97
N LEU A 479 21.87 -2.08 -11.80
CA LEU A 479 21.53 -3.13 -10.84
C LEU A 479 20.30 -3.88 -11.31
N SER A 480 20.39 -5.21 -11.32
CA SER A 480 19.27 -6.09 -11.63
C SER A 480 18.21 -6.08 -10.52
N ALA A 481 16.99 -6.51 -10.82
CA ALA A 481 15.89 -6.73 -9.89
C ALA A 481 16.34 -7.53 -8.66
N ALA A 482 17.08 -8.61 -8.89
CA ALA A 482 17.59 -9.48 -7.84
C ALA A 482 18.61 -8.76 -6.95
N GLN A 483 19.50 -7.94 -7.54
CA GLN A 483 20.43 -7.11 -6.78
C GLN A 483 19.70 -6.03 -5.97
N VAL A 484 18.63 -5.44 -6.52
CA VAL A 484 17.79 -4.47 -5.80
C VAL A 484 17.07 -5.15 -4.62
N LYS A 485 16.46 -6.33 -4.80
CA LYS A 485 15.90 -7.14 -3.69
C LYS A 485 16.95 -7.37 -2.60
N GLN A 486 18.16 -7.78 -3.01
CA GLN A 486 19.27 -8.02 -2.09
C GLN A 486 19.69 -6.76 -1.32
N VAL A 487 19.77 -5.61 -1.99
CA VAL A 487 20.07 -4.32 -1.33
C VAL A 487 19.02 -4.03 -0.25
N LEU A 488 17.72 -4.07 -0.61
CA LEU A 488 16.63 -3.76 0.32
C LEU A 488 16.66 -4.66 1.56
N MET A 489 16.91 -5.96 1.38
CA MET A 489 16.99 -6.93 2.48
C MET A 489 18.26 -6.75 3.32
N ASN A 490 19.41 -6.46 2.70
CA ASN A 490 20.69 -6.49 3.41
C ASN A 490 21.09 -5.14 4.01
N SER A 491 20.58 -4.02 3.51
CA SER A 491 20.93 -2.69 4.00
C SER A 491 20.01 -2.17 5.11
N GLY A 492 18.88 -2.83 5.35
CA GLY A 492 17.93 -2.41 6.37
C GLY A 492 18.52 -2.40 7.79
N LEU A 493 17.85 -1.67 8.69
CA LEU A 493 18.26 -1.55 10.08
C LEU A 493 17.93 -2.84 10.84
N PRO A 494 18.93 -3.51 11.46
CA PRO A 494 18.68 -4.71 12.24
C PRO A 494 17.94 -4.37 13.54
N ILE A 495 16.96 -5.19 13.90
CA ILE A 495 16.21 -5.05 15.16
C ILE A 495 16.53 -6.26 16.04
N LYS A 496 17.18 -6.04 17.20
CA LYS A 496 17.48 -7.14 18.14
C LYS A 496 16.46 -7.26 19.27
N ALA A 497 15.60 -6.25 19.42
CA ALA A 497 14.57 -6.24 20.44
C ALA A 497 13.50 -7.33 20.20
N LYS A 498 12.86 -7.77 21.28
CA LYS A 498 11.60 -8.51 21.20
C LYS A 498 10.46 -7.54 20.92
N VAL A 499 9.53 -7.95 20.08
CA VAL A 499 8.36 -7.18 19.67
C VAL A 499 7.07 -7.95 19.94
N LEU A 500 6.01 -7.20 20.19
CA LEU A 500 4.66 -7.69 20.36
C LEU A 500 4.05 -7.97 18.99
N ILE A 501 3.22 -9.02 18.92
CA ILE A 501 2.52 -9.43 17.71
C ILE A 501 1.05 -9.58 18.04
N GLY A 502 0.19 -9.14 17.11
CA GLY A 502 -1.24 -9.23 17.31
C GLY A 502 -1.73 -8.28 18.39
N LYS A 503 -3.00 -8.45 18.75
CA LYS A 503 -3.65 -7.69 19.81
C LYS A 503 -3.38 -8.25 21.21
N ASP A 504 -2.79 -9.44 21.30
CA ASP A 504 -2.41 -10.05 22.58
C ASP A 504 -1.01 -9.56 22.99
N LEU A 505 -0.99 -8.65 23.97
CA LEU A 505 0.24 -8.04 24.50
C LEU A 505 1.14 -9.05 25.25
N ASN A 506 0.74 -10.32 25.38
CA ASN A 506 1.55 -11.35 26.03
C ASN A 506 2.46 -12.13 25.07
N THR A 507 2.29 -12.00 23.75
CA THR A 507 3.10 -12.70 22.75
C THR A 507 4.25 -11.84 22.24
N ALA A 508 5.32 -11.75 23.02
CA ALA A 508 6.58 -11.14 22.59
C ALA A 508 7.45 -12.17 21.85
N LYS A 509 7.89 -11.83 20.63
CA LYS A 509 8.84 -12.65 19.85
C LYS A 509 10.10 -11.87 19.49
N PRO A 510 11.25 -12.54 19.32
CA PRO A 510 12.39 -11.96 18.63
C PRO A 510 11.97 -11.42 17.25
N PHE A 511 12.39 -10.20 16.88
CA PHE A 511 12.09 -9.65 15.56
C PHE A 511 12.66 -10.52 14.42
N GLU A 512 13.76 -11.22 14.69
CA GLU A 512 14.35 -12.18 13.77
C GLU A 512 13.42 -13.32 13.37
N ASP A 513 12.40 -13.65 14.16
CA ASP A 513 11.44 -14.71 13.83
C ASP A 513 10.32 -14.22 12.89
N LEU A 514 10.27 -12.91 12.61
CA LEU A 514 9.14 -12.29 11.90
C LEU A 514 9.37 -12.07 10.42
N SER A 515 10.63 -12.09 9.99
CA SER A 515 11.02 -11.93 8.60
C SER A 515 12.35 -12.60 8.30
N LYS A 516 12.58 -12.88 7.02
CA LYS A 516 13.82 -13.45 6.49
C LYS A 516 15.03 -12.56 6.80
N SER A 517 14.92 -11.24 6.58
CA SER A 517 16.02 -10.29 6.79
C SER A 517 16.21 -9.84 8.23
N ALA A 518 15.17 -9.95 9.07
CA ALA A 518 15.13 -9.35 10.41
C ALA A 518 15.40 -7.84 10.41
N LYS A 519 15.00 -7.13 9.34
CA LYS A 519 15.34 -5.71 9.14
C LYS A 519 14.15 -4.82 8.79
N LEU A 520 14.25 -3.57 9.25
CA LEU A 520 13.44 -2.43 8.80
C LEU A 520 14.10 -1.79 7.58
N VAL A 521 13.37 -1.63 6.48
CA VAL A 521 13.93 -1.04 5.25
C VAL A 521 14.42 0.39 5.50
N ASN A 522 15.58 0.74 4.91
CA ASN A 522 16.23 2.04 5.10
C ASN A 522 16.86 2.55 3.79
N ALA A 523 16.36 3.66 3.25
CA ALA A 523 16.79 4.20 1.97
C ALA A 523 18.22 4.74 2.00
N TYR A 524 18.63 5.36 3.10
CA TYR A 524 19.98 5.91 3.24
C TYR A 524 21.03 4.79 3.15
N ASN A 525 20.88 3.73 3.95
CA ASN A 525 21.75 2.56 3.88
C ASN A 525 21.65 1.84 2.53
N ALA A 526 20.44 1.75 1.95
CA ALA A 526 20.22 1.10 0.66
C ALA A 526 21.01 1.76 -0.47
N LEU A 527 21.03 3.09 -0.53
CA LEU A 527 21.78 3.81 -1.55
C LEU A 527 23.30 3.70 -1.35
N ILE A 528 23.79 3.61 -0.11
CA ILE A 528 25.21 3.34 0.17
C ILE A 528 25.60 1.95 -0.36
N MET A 529 24.78 0.93 -0.05
CA MET A 529 25.03 -0.43 -0.51
C MET A 529 24.92 -0.55 -2.03
N ALA A 530 23.94 0.11 -2.65
CA ALA A 530 23.79 0.16 -4.11
C ALA A 530 24.99 0.83 -4.80
N ASP A 531 25.52 1.91 -4.23
CA ASP A 531 26.75 2.56 -4.72
C ASP A 531 27.95 1.61 -4.73
N HIS A 532 28.13 0.88 -3.64
CA HIS A 532 29.20 -0.12 -3.53
C HIS A 532 29.03 -1.25 -4.55
N LEU A 533 27.83 -1.83 -4.65
CA LEU A 533 27.55 -2.91 -5.61
C LEU A 533 27.72 -2.45 -7.06
N SER A 534 27.26 -1.24 -7.41
CA SER A 534 27.35 -0.70 -8.77
C SER A 534 28.80 -0.51 -9.27
N LYS A 535 29.76 -0.35 -8.35
CA LYS A 535 31.19 -0.16 -8.65
C LYS A 535 31.96 -1.48 -8.67
N THR A 536 31.40 -2.51 -8.05
CA THR A 536 32.01 -3.83 -7.98
C THR A 536 31.64 -4.59 -9.26
N LYS A 537 32.35 -4.31 -10.37
CA LYS A 537 32.21 -5.11 -11.60
C LYS A 537 32.48 -6.58 -11.26
N ILE A 538 31.48 -7.43 -11.40
CA ILE A 538 31.70 -8.86 -11.60
C ILE A 538 32.36 -8.97 -12.98
N ALA A 539 33.59 -9.47 -13.03
CA ALA A 539 34.23 -9.82 -14.29
C ALA A 539 33.31 -10.80 -15.06
N PRO A 540 33.13 -10.62 -16.38
CA PRO A 540 32.20 -11.43 -17.16
C PRO A 540 32.42 -12.93 -17.03
#